data_AF-A0A2R9SUS3-F1
#
_entry.id   AF-A0A2R9SUS3-F1
#
_cell.length_a   1.000
_cell.length_b   1.000
_cell.length_c   1.000
_cell.angle_alpha   90.00
_cell.angle_beta   90.00
_cell.angle_gamma   90.00
#
_symmetry.space_group_name_H-M   'P 1'
#
loop_
_entity.id
_entity.type
_entity.pdbx_description
1 polymer ?
#
loop_
_entity_poly.entity_id
_entity_poly.type
_entity_poly.pdbx_seq_one_letter_code
_entity_poly.pdbx_strand_id
1 'polypeptide(L)' 'MPLQGEIFEVDGAMLDRLESFVNGAIHQVDFKSDKVRDIIVQDAVAYFTGQKSADDVARLIQNKVTTYLNE' A
#
# COMPACT_ATOMS: atom_id res chain seq x y z
N MET A 1 0.64 23.19 -34.43
CA MET A 1 1.45 23.24 -33.18
C MET A 1 2.84 22.72 -33.50
N PRO A 2 3.91 23.19 -32.84
CA PRO A 2 5.29 23.00 -33.32
C PRO A 2 5.86 21.56 -33.27
N LEU A 3 5.03 20.51 -33.21
CA LEU A 3 5.48 19.10 -33.15
C LEU A 3 4.52 18.10 -33.84
N GLN A 4 3.57 18.56 -34.68
CA GLN A 4 2.65 17.64 -35.35
C GLN A 4 3.32 16.93 -36.53
N GLY A 5 3.63 15.65 -36.35
CA GLY A 5 4.17 14.75 -37.38
C GLY A 5 5.65 14.38 -37.23
N GLU A 6 6.34 14.89 -36.22
CA GLU A 6 7.74 14.53 -35.94
C GLU A 6 7.82 13.26 -35.08
N ILE A 7 8.66 12.31 -35.52
CA ILE A 7 9.02 11.13 -34.74
C ILE A 7 10.03 11.58 -33.69
N PHE A 8 9.63 11.54 -32.42
CA PHE A 8 10.54 11.76 -31.31
C PHE A 8 11.25 10.44 -30.99
N GLU A 9 12.50 10.31 -31.43
CA GLU A 9 13.35 9.16 -31.14
C GLU A 9 13.75 9.17 -29.66
N VAL A 10 13.39 8.10 -28.94
CA VAL A 10 13.79 7.90 -27.54
C VAL A 10 15.06 7.07 -27.52
N ASP A 11 16.13 7.62 -26.94
CA ASP A 11 17.39 6.92 -26.74
C ASP A 11 17.53 6.36 -25.31
N GLY A 12 18.58 5.55 -25.09
CA GLY A 12 18.85 4.97 -23.78
C GLY A 12 19.08 6.00 -22.67
N ALA A 13 19.72 7.13 -22.99
CA ALA A 13 19.99 8.18 -21.99
C ALA A 13 18.70 8.88 -21.54
N MET A 14 17.69 8.98 -22.41
CA MET A 14 16.36 9.46 -22.03
C MET A 14 15.66 8.48 -21.08
N LEU A 15 15.80 7.18 -21.31
CA LEU A 15 15.25 6.14 -20.43
C LEU A 15 15.95 6.14 -19.06
N ASP A 16 17.28 6.24 -19.03
CA ASP A 16 18.07 6.32 -17.80
C ASP A 16 17.67 7.54 -16.95
N ARG A 17 17.41 8.68 -17.59
CA ARG A 17 16.92 9.89 -16.91
C ARG A 17 15.53 9.70 -16.33
N LEU A 18 14.63 9.05 -17.08
CA LEU A 18 13.29 8.74 -16.59
C LEU A 18 13.35 7.81 -15.38
N GLU A 19 14.15 6.76 -15.44
CA GLU A 19 14.37 5.82 -14.34
C GLU A 19 14.93 6.53 -13.09
N SER A 20 15.92 7.42 -13.29
CA SER A 20 16.47 8.23 -12.21
C SER A 20 15.43 9.14 -11.55
N PHE A 21 14.54 9.75 -12.34
CA PHE A 21 13.44 10.57 -11.78
C PHE A 21 12.44 9.73 -11.00
N VAL A 22 12.08 8.53 -11.49
CA VAL A 22 11.15 7.64 -10.80
C VAL A 22 11.75 7.13 -9.49
N ASN A 23 13.00 6.65 -9.51
CA ASN A 23 13.66 6.07 -8.34
C ASN A 23 14.13 7.11 -7.32
N GLY A 24 14.43 8.34 -7.78
CA GLY A 24 14.82 9.46 -6.92
C GLY A 24 13.64 10.26 -6.36
N ALA A 25 12.42 10.02 -6.84
CA ALA A 25 11.24 10.68 -6.32
C ALA A 25 10.98 10.21 -4.88
N ILE A 26 10.96 11.16 -3.94
CA ILE A 26 10.42 10.92 -2.60
C ILE A 26 8.91 10.89 -2.73
N HIS A 27 8.36 9.73 -3.05
CA HIS A 27 6.95 9.46 -2.94
C HIS A 27 6.66 8.87 -1.56
N GLN A 28 5.46 9.11 -1.01
CA GLN A 28 4.99 8.22 0.03
C GLN A 28 5.00 6.83 -0.59
N VAL A 29 5.84 5.93 -0.08
CA VAL A 29 5.68 4.51 -0.34
C VAL A 29 4.26 4.25 0.13
N ASP A 30 3.36 4.06 -0.84
CA ASP A 30 1.93 3.85 -0.64
C ASP A 30 1.77 3.13 0.67
N PHE A 31 1.27 3.85 1.69
CA PHE A 31 1.47 3.56 3.11
C PHE A 31 1.12 2.10 3.26
N LYS A 32 2.13 1.20 3.23
CA LYS A 32 1.94 -0.24 2.98
C LYS A 32 0.75 -0.58 3.82
N SER A 33 -0.40 -0.91 3.21
CA SER A 33 -1.65 -1.06 3.94
C SER A 33 -1.28 -1.88 5.15
N ASP A 34 -1.25 -1.23 6.31
CA ASP A 34 -0.47 -1.75 7.43
C ASP A 34 -1.22 -3.03 7.75
N LYS A 35 -0.66 -4.20 7.44
CA LYS A 35 -1.42 -5.45 7.51
C LYS A 35 -2.03 -5.61 8.90
N VAL A 36 -1.39 -5.04 9.92
CA VAL A 36 -1.92 -4.87 11.27
C VAL A 36 -3.18 -4.01 11.29
N ARG A 37 -3.16 -2.81 10.68
CA ARG A 37 -4.33 -1.95 10.49
C ARG A 37 -5.45 -2.66 9.72
N ASP A 38 -5.15 -3.41 8.67
CA ASP A 38 -6.17 -4.15 7.91
C ASP A 38 -6.84 -5.21 8.76
N ILE A 39 -6.05 -6.00 9.51
CA ILE A 39 -6.56 -6.97 10.49
C ILE A 39 -7.48 -6.27 11.50
N ILE A 40 -7.06 -5.11 12.02
CA ILE A 40 -7.85 -4.34 12.99
C ILE A 40 -9.17 -3.89 12.38
N VAL A 41 -9.15 -3.23 11.21
CA VAL A 41 -10.34 -2.67 10.58
C VAL A 41 -11.33 -3.77 10.20
N GLN A 42 -10.86 -4.86 9.62
CA GLN A 42 -11.71 -5.96 9.18
C GLN A 42 -12.42 -6.64 10.35
N ASP A 43 -11.70 -6.92 11.44
CA ASP A 43 -12.28 -7.62 12.58
C ASP A 43 -13.11 -6.70 13.48
N ALA A 44 -12.80 -5.40 13.53
CA ALA A 44 -13.58 -4.40 14.26
C ALA A 44 -15.03 -4.31 13.75
N VAL A 45 -15.29 -4.63 12.47
CA VAL A 45 -16.66 -4.66 11.91
C VAL A 45 -17.57 -5.55 12.75
N ALA A 46 -17.10 -6.71 13.21
CA ALA A 46 -17.92 -7.64 13.99
C ALA A 46 -18.37 -7.07 15.35
N TYR A 47 -17.60 -6.14 15.93
CA TYR A 47 -18.02 -5.42 17.12
C TYR A 47 -19.07 -4.36 16.78
N PHE A 48 -18.81 -3.54 15.75
CA PHE A 48 -19.72 -2.46 15.35
C PHE A 48 -21.05 -2.96 14.79
N THR A 49 -21.11 -4.19 14.27
CA THR A 49 -22.36 -4.85 13.85
C THR A 49 -23.06 -5.60 14.98
N GLY A 50 -22.49 -5.62 16.19
CA GLY A 50 -23.04 -6.34 17.34
C GLY A 50 -22.90 -7.87 17.28
N GLN A 51 -22.09 -8.40 16.36
CA GLN A 51 -21.89 -9.83 16.19
C GLN A 51 -20.99 -10.44 17.28
N LYS A 52 -20.02 -9.67 17.80
CA LYS A 52 -19.06 -10.10 18.83
C LYS A 52 -18.86 -9.00 19.87
N SER A 53 -18.51 -9.37 21.10
CA SER A 53 -18.09 -8.40 22.12
C SER A 53 -16.76 -7.73 21.73
N ALA A 54 -16.49 -6.54 22.27
CA ALA A 54 -15.21 -5.86 22.08
C ALA A 54 -14.02 -6.74 22.50
N ASP A 55 -14.16 -7.46 23.63
CA ASP A 55 -13.13 -8.36 24.14
C ASP A 55 -12.87 -9.54 23.21
N ASP A 56 -13.92 -10.13 22.64
CA ASP A 56 -13.77 -11.25 21.70
C ASP A 56 -13.09 -10.81 20.40
N VAL A 57 -13.41 -9.61 19.91
CA VAL A 57 -12.76 -9.01 18.73
C VAL A 57 -11.30 -8.65 19.02
N ALA A 58 -11.01 -8.07 20.19
CA ALA A 58 -9.64 -7.73 20.59
C ALA A 58 -8.73 -8.96 20.67
N ARG A 59 -9.21 -10.08 21.24
CA ARG A 59 -8.46 -11.35 21.25
C ARG A 59 -8.22 -11.90 19.86
N LEU A 60 -9.20 -11.77 18.96
CA LEU A 60 -9.08 -12.22 17.58
C LEU A 60 -8.02 -11.43 16.81
N ILE A 61 -8.06 -10.09 16.93
CA ILE A 61 -7.07 -9.19 16.35
C ILE A 61 -5.67 -9.53 16.88
N GLN A 62 -5.54 -9.68 18.20
CA GLN A 62 -4.26 -10.02 18.83
C GLN A 62 -3.67 -11.32 18.24
N ASN A 63 -4.46 -12.39 18.15
CA ASN A 63 -3.99 -13.65 17.61
C ASN A 63 -3.51 -13.51 16.15
N LYS A 64 -4.27 -12.83 15.30
CA LYS A 64 -3.91 -12.62 13.90
C LYS A 64 -2.67 -11.75 13.71
N VAL A 65 -2.55 -10.68 14.50
CA VAL A 65 -1.37 -9.82 14.48
C VAL A 65 -0.13 -10.58 14.97
N THR A 66 -0.25 -11.36 16.05
CA THR A 66 0.85 -12.19 16.54
C THR A 66 1.28 -13.23 15.51
N THR A 67 0.35 -13.90 14.82
CA THR A 67 0.70 -14.81 13.72
C THR A 67 1.44 -14.08 12.62
N TYR A 68 0.92 -12.95 12.14
CA TYR A 68 1.54 -12.17 11.07
C TYR A 68 2.96 -11.69 11.41
N LEU A 69 3.22 -11.31 12.66
CA LEU A 69 4.55 -10.85 13.09
C LEU A 69 5.57 -11.98 13.28
N ASN A 70 5.10 -13.22 13.44
CA ASN A 70 5.97 -14.39 13.62
C ASN A 70 6.26 -15.14 12.31
N GLU A 71 5.67 -14.70 11.19
CA GLU A 71 5.94 -15.17 9.82
C GLU A 71 7.09 -14.38 9.19
#